data_AF-N9NPB6-F1
#
_entry.id   AF-N9NPB6-F1
#
_cell.length_a   1.000
_cell.length_b   1.000
_cell.length_c   1.000
_cell.angle_alpha   90.00
_cell.angle_beta   90.00
_cell.angle_gamma   90.00
#
_symmetry.space_group_name_H-M   'P 1'
#
loop_
_entity.id
_entity.type
_entity.pdbx_description
1 polymer ?
#
loop_
_entity_poly.entity_id
_entity_poly.type
_entity_poly.pdbx_seq_one_letter_code
_entity_poly.pdbx_strand_id
1 'polypeptide(L)'
;MRFLKENGRKPTLSDSSTVMSINGDFQAIALSLGQTLPSVLLAELHDDLAFELQQITLYDDTGSVLQSLKNAGYSLVLCSNTATPYGEVVADLLPEMLMVHKQLVCMPVSSIVRLDNACRTYCQTCYERRFNQEK
;
A
#
# COMPACT_ATOMS: atom_id res chain seq x y z
N MET A 1 12.56 12.00 4.79
CA MET A 1 12.81 13.21 3.95
C MET A 1 14.00 14.06 4.45
N ARG A 2 15.01 13.49 5.13
CA ARG A 2 16.15 14.24 5.67
C ARG A 2 17.07 14.79 4.57
N PHE A 3 17.43 13.94 3.61
CA PHE A 3 18.23 14.31 2.44
C PHE A 3 17.66 15.51 1.68
N LEU A 4 16.35 15.52 1.38
CA LEU A 4 15.72 16.63 0.66
C LEU A 4 15.82 17.96 1.43
N LYS A 5 15.67 17.90 2.76
CA LYS A 5 15.80 19.07 3.64
C LYS A 5 17.23 19.60 3.66
N GLU A 6 18.21 18.71 3.74
CA GLU A 6 19.64 19.06 3.69
C GLU A 6 20.04 19.64 2.33
N ASN A 7 19.33 19.28 1.26
CA ASN A 7 19.50 19.82 -0.10
C ASN A 7 18.56 21.00 -0.41
N GLY A 8 18.10 21.72 0.63
CA GLY A 8 17.41 23.00 0.47
C GLY A 8 15.91 22.94 0.19
N ARG A 9 15.30 21.75 0.05
CA ARG A 9 13.84 21.63 -0.05
C ARG A 9 13.20 21.88 1.32
N LYS A 10 12.27 22.83 1.41
CA LYS A 10 11.44 23.01 2.61
C LYS A 10 10.24 22.05 2.55
N PRO A 11 9.98 21.25 3.61
CA PRO A 11 8.79 20.40 3.65
C PRO A 11 7.51 21.22 3.50
N THR A 12 6.54 20.69 2.77
CA THR A 12 5.20 21.29 2.62
C THR A 12 4.14 20.42 3.28
N LEU A 13 2.99 21.02 3.64
CA LEU A 13 1.86 20.27 4.22
C LEU A 13 1.28 19.23 3.25
N SER A 14 1.52 19.38 1.95
CA SER A 14 1.08 18.46 0.89
C SER A 14 2.08 17.36 0.55
N ASP A 15 3.26 17.34 1.17
CA ASP A 15 4.31 16.38 0.80
C ASP A 15 3.84 14.93 1.07
N SER A 16 3.22 14.67 2.21
CA SER A 16 2.69 13.33 2.54
C SER A 16 1.63 12.88 1.55
N SER A 17 0.64 13.73 1.25
CA SER A 17 -0.38 13.44 0.26
C SER A 17 0.19 13.18 -1.13
N THR A 18 1.24 13.91 -1.50
CA THR A 18 1.90 13.76 -2.80
C THR A 18 2.62 12.42 -2.87
N VAL A 19 3.47 12.13 -1.88
CA VAL A 19 4.22 10.86 -1.80
C VAL A 19 3.28 9.66 -1.83
N MET A 20 2.20 9.70 -1.06
CA MET A 20 1.23 8.60 -0.97
C MET A 20 0.34 8.45 -2.21
N SER A 21 0.35 9.41 -3.12
CA SER A 21 -0.44 9.36 -4.36
C SER A 21 0.35 8.85 -5.56
N ILE A 22 1.67 8.68 -5.41
CA ILE A 22 2.55 8.30 -6.50
C ILE A 22 2.66 6.78 -6.54
N ASN A 23 2.31 6.22 -7.69
CA ASN A 23 2.71 4.86 -8.03
C ASN A 23 4.12 4.90 -8.62
N GLY A 24 5.13 4.68 -7.77
CA GLY A 24 6.53 4.69 -8.20
C GLY A 24 7.48 4.34 -7.08
N ASP A 25 8.75 4.15 -7.46
CA ASP A 25 9.85 3.90 -6.54
C ASP A 25 10.36 5.19 -5.86
N PHE A 26 11.39 5.05 -5.03
CA PHE A 26 12.01 6.19 -4.34
C PHE A 26 12.49 7.28 -5.31
N GLN A 27 12.96 6.90 -6.49
CA GLN A 27 13.43 7.85 -7.50
C GLN A 27 12.27 8.65 -8.09
N ALA A 28 11.17 7.98 -8.46
CA ALA A 28 9.96 8.63 -8.97
C ALA A 28 9.37 9.59 -7.92
N ILE A 29 9.34 9.18 -6.66
CA ILE A 29 8.89 10.02 -5.55
C ILE A 29 9.79 11.25 -5.40
N ALA A 30 11.12 11.08 -5.40
CA ALA A 30 12.05 12.20 -5.30
C ALA A 30 11.90 13.20 -6.46
N LEU A 31 11.75 12.68 -7.69
CA LEU A 31 11.55 13.49 -8.89
C LEU A 31 10.26 14.33 -8.81
N SER A 32 9.17 13.76 -8.30
CA SER A 32 7.93 14.52 -8.06
C SER A 32 8.10 15.66 -7.05
N LEU A 33 9.06 15.52 -6.13
CA LEU A 33 9.44 16.53 -5.14
C LEU A 33 10.55 17.44 -5.66
N GLY A 34 10.82 17.42 -6.97
CA GLY A 34 11.77 18.31 -7.66
C GLY A 34 13.22 18.04 -7.30
N GLN A 35 13.55 16.81 -6.89
CA GLN A 35 14.88 16.42 -6.45
C GLN A 35 15.31 15.11 -7.10
N THR A 36 16.62 14.88 -7.20
CA THR A 36 17.19 13.63 -7.69
C THR A 36 18.01 13.01 -6.58
N LEU A 37 17.82 11.73 -6.30
CA LEU A 37 18.61 11.03 -5.29
C LEU A 37 19.96 10.60 -5.89
N PRO A 38 21.08 10.75 -5.15
CA PRO A 38 22.33 10.11 -5.51
C PRO A 38 22.17 8.60 -5.59
N SER A 39 22.84 7.95 -6.54
CA SER A 39 22.73 6.49 -6.76
C SER A 39 23.06 5.67 -5.52
N VAL A 40 24.05 6.10 -4.73
CA VAL A 40 24.44 5.45 -3.47
C VAL A 40 23.29 5.45 -2.48
N LEU A 41 22.66 6.61 -2.25
CA LEU A 41 21.52 6.72 -1.34
C LEU A 41 20.30 5.96 -1.87
N LEU A 42 20.07 5.96 -3.18
CA LEU A 42 18.98 5.20 -3.77
C LEU A 42 19.17 3.69 -3.53
N ALA A 43 20.39 3.18 -3.70
CA ALA A 43 20.72 1.78 -3.41
C ALA A 43 20.50 1.46 -1.92
N GLU A 44 20.99 2.30 -1.00
CA GLU A 44 20.77 2.13 0.44
C GLU A 44 19.27 2.04 0.79
N LEU A 45 18.44 2.91 0.22
CA LEU A 45 16.99 2.89 0.44
C LEU A 45 16.33 1.60 -0.07
N HIS A 46 16.78 1.08 -1.21
CA HIS A 46 16.27 -0.17 -1.75
C HIS A 46 16.71 -1.38 -0.93
N ASP A 47 17.95 -1.39 -0.43
CA ASP A 47 18.47 -2.45 0.44
C ASP A 47 17.72 -2.46 1.78
N ASP A 48 17.49 -1.29 2.38
CA ASP A 48 16.70 -1.14 3.61
C ASP A 48 15.26 -1.65 3.40
N LEU A 49 14.62 -1.27 2.30
CA LEU A 49 13.28 -1.74 1.97
C LEU A 49 13.25 -3.26 1.75
N ALA A 50 14.22 -3.81 1.02
CA ALA A 50 14.31 -5.25 0.78
C ALA A 50 14.51 -6.03 2.10
N PHE A 51 15.33 -5.51 3.00
CA PHE A 51 15.51 -6.08 4.34
C PHE A 51 14.20 -6.06 5.13
N GLU A 52 13.49 -4.93 5.16
CA GLU A 52 12.22 -4.79 5.87
C GLU A 52 11.15 -5.75 5.34
N LEU A 53 11.02 -5.87 4.02
CA LEU A 53 10.08 -6.78 3.37
C LEU A 53 10.32 -8.24 3.75
N GLN A 54 11.58 -8.65 3.93
CA GLN A 54 11.94 -10.01 4.37
C GLN A 54 11.54 -10.31 5.82
N GLN A 55 11.30 -9.27 6.64
CA GLN A 55 10.88 -9.45 8.03
C GLN A 55 9.36 -9.57 8.18
N ILE A 56 8.59 -9.43 7.09
CA ILE A 56 7.14 -9.51 7.15
C ILE A 56 6.74 -10.97 7.40
N THR A 57 6.08 -11.21 8.54
CA THR A 57 5.49 -12.49 8.89
C THR A 57 4.06 -12.28 9.37
N LEU A 58 3.24 -13.32 9.25
CA LEU A 58 1.90 -13.31 9.86
C LEU A 58 2.01 -13.51 11.37
N TYR A 59 1.01 -13.04 12.11
CA TYR A 59 0.82 -13.48 13.49
C TYR A 59 0.36 -14.93 13.50
N ASP A 60 0.77 -15.68 14.53
CA ASP A 60 0.56 -17.13 14.66
C ASP A 60 -0.91 -17.57 14.47
N ASP A 61 -1.86 -16.73 14.89
CA ASP A 61 -3.29 -17.00 14.85
C ASP A 61 -3.97 -16.57 13.53
N THR A 62 -3.30 -15.75 12.70
CA THR A 62 -3.89 -15.13 11.51
C THR A 62 -4.52 -16.17 10.59
N GLY A 63 -3.79 -17.24 10.25
CA GLY A 63 -4.29 -18.30 9.37
C GLY A 63 -5.54 -18.98 9.93
N SER A 64 -5.52 -19.32 11.23
CA SER A 64 -6.64 -20.01 11.89
C SER A 64 -7.91 -19.16 11.97
N VAL A 65 -7.75 -17.85 12.21
CA VAL A 65 -8.87 -16.90 12.27
C VAL A 65 -9.48 -16.71 10.88
N LEU A 66 -8.64 -16.49 9.86
CA LEU A 66 -9.12 -16.35 8.48
C LEU A 66 -9.84 -17.60 7.99
N GLN A 67 -9.31 -18.79 8.30
CA GLN A 67 -9.98 -20.06 7.95
C GLN A 67 -11.33 -20.20 8.65
N SER A 68 -11.41 -19.84 9.94
CA SER A 68 -12.65 -19.91 10.70
C SER A 68 -13.74 -19.01 10.11
N LEU A 69 -13.36 -17.79 9.69
CA LEU A 69 -14.27 -16.86 9.03
C LEU A 69 -14.74 -17.41 7.67
N LYS A 70 -13.85 -17.99 6.86
CA LYS A 70 -14.25 -18.63 5.60
C LYS A 70 -15.22 -19.78 5.80
N ASN A 71 -14.94 -20.65 6.78
CA ASN A 71 -15.79 -21.80 7.09
C ASN A 71 -17.18 -21.36 7.58
N ALA A 72 -17.28 -20.18 8.18
CA ALA A 72 -18.55 -19.55 8.55
C ALA A 72 -19.29 -18.90 7.36
N GLY A 73 -18.72 -18.94 6.15
CA GLY A 73 -19.33 -18.43 4.92
C GLY A 73 -19.01 -16.97 4.60
N TYR A 74 -18.00 -16.37 5.24
CA TYR A 74 -17.60 -14.99 4.94
C TYR A 74 -16.65 -14.90 3.73
N SER A 75 -16.93 -13.95 2.84
CA SER A 75 -15.96 -13.50 1.82
C SER A 75 -14.97 -12.53 2.45
N LEU A 76 -13.67 -12.81 2.31
CA LEU A 76 -12.59 -12.01 2.91
C LEU A 76 -11.83 -11.22 1.83
N VAL A 77 -11.57 -9.94 2.12
CA VAL A 77 -10.80 -9.04 1.25
C VAL A 77 -9.81 -8.25 2.10
N LEU A 78 -8.55 -8.12 1.65
CA LEU A 78 -7.60 -7.21 2.28
C LEU A 78 -7.67 -5.84 1.59
N CYS A 79 -7.90 -4.80 2.39
CA CYS A 79 -7.77 -3.41 1.96
C CYS A 79 -6.66 -2.77 2.80
N SER A 80 -5.54 -2.46 2.15
CA SER A 80 -4.40 -1.82 2.81
C SER A 80 -4.00 -0.55 2.08
N ASN A 81 -3.54 0.42 2.85
CA ASN A 81 -2.90 1.65 2.36
C ASN A 81 -1.39 1.44 2.12
N THR A 82 -0.93 0.19 2.10
CA THR A 82 0.46 -0.17 1.88
C THR A 82 0.87 0.07 0.43
N ALA A 83 2.12 0.52 0.25
CA ALA A 83 2.72 0.59 -1.05
C ALA A 83 2.82 -0.82 -1.68
N THR A 84 2.85 -0.87 -3.01
CA THR A 84 2.89 -2.09 -3.82
C THR A 84 3.84 -3.18 -3.31
N PRO A 85 5.12 -2.91 -2.97
CA PRO A 85 6.04 -3.98 -2.56
C PRO A 85 5.62 -4.70 -1.27
N TYR A 86 4.97 -4.01 -0.33
CA TYR A 86 4.42 -4.65 0.86
C TYR A 86 3.18 -5.49 0.53
N GLY A 87 2.36 -5.01 -0.41
CA GLY A 87 1.17 -5.73 -0.87
C GLY A 87 1.53 -7.08 -1.52
N GLU A 88 2.60 -7.11 -2.31
CA GLU A 88 3.11 -8.32 -2.95
C GLU A 88 3.54 -9.37 -1.92
N VAL A 89 4.35 -8.99 -0.92
CA VAL A 89 4.77 -9.92 0.15
C VAL A 89 3.57 -10.47 0.93
N VAL A 90 2.59 -9.61 1.24
CA VAL A 90 1.38 -10.06 1.95
C VAL A 90 0.51 -10.98 1.08
N ALA A 91 0.52 -10.81 -0.25
CA ALA A 91 -0.18 -11.70 -1.18
C ALA A 91 0.36 -13.12 -1.13
N ASP A 92 1.68 -13.24 -1.09
CA ASP A 92 2.37 -14.53 -1.01
C ASP A 92 2.11 -15.24 0.32
N LEU A 93 2.00 -14.46 1.42
CA LEU A 93 1.69 -15.00 2.75
C LEU A 93 0.22 -15.39 2.93
N LEU A 94 -0.71 -14.76 2.19
CA LEU A 94 -2.16 -14.98 2.31
C LEU A 94 -2.78 -15.36 0.96
N PRO A 95 -2.35 -16.48 0.33
CA PRO A 95 -2.73 -16.82 -1.04
C PRO A 95 -4.23 -17.05 -1.20
N GLU A 96 -4.93 -17.39 -0.11
CA GLU A 96 -6.36 -17.63 -0.18
C GLU A 96 -7.23 -16.39 0.07
N MET A 97 -6.64 -15.22 0.33
CA MET A 97 -7.37 -13.97 0.42
C MET A 97 -7.44 -13.31 -0.94
N LEU A 98 -8.62 -12.81 -1.32
CA LEU A 98 -8.74 -11.92 -2.46
C LEU A 98 -8.07 -10.60 -2.12
N MET A 99 -6.88 -10.40 -2.64
CA MET A 99 -6.19 -9.13 -2.54
C MET A 99 -6.71 -8.18 -3.61
N VAL A 100 -7.47 -7.18 -3.18
CA VAL A 100 -7.72 -6.03 -4.04
C VAL A 100 -6.50 -5.12 -3.93
N HIS A 101 -5.53 -5.34 -4.81
CA HIS A 101 -4.41 -4.42 -4.99
C HIS A 101 -4.97 -3.03 -5.33
N LYS A 102 -5.01 -2.13 -4.34
CA LYS A 102 -5.30 -0.73 -4.56
C LYS A 102 -3.99 0.01 -4.78
N GLN A 103 -3.61 0.15 -6.04
CA GLN A 103 -2.92 1.37 -6.46
C GLN A 103 -3.96 2.49 -6.63
N LEU A 104 -4.64 2.85 -5.55
CA LEU A 104 -5.72 3.84 -5.60
C LEU A 104 -5.52 4.86 -4.51
N VAL A 105 -4.88 5.94 -4.95
CA VAL A 105 -4.99 7.31 -4.46
C VAL A 105 -6.42 7.57 -3.95
N CYS A 106 -6.64 7.36 -2.66
CA CYS A 106 -7.79 7.92 -1.96
C CYS A 106 -7.31 9.14 -1.19
N MET A 107 -7.42 10.33 -1.81
CA MET A 107 -7.38 11.60 -1.09
C MET A 107 -8.51 12.51 -1.61
N PRO A 108 -9.18 13.26 -0.71
CA PRO A 108 -8.55 14.37 0.02
C PRO A 108 -8.55 14.25 1.55
N VAL A 109 -7.47 14.78 2.16
CA VAL A 109 -7.23 15.00 3.59
C VAL A 109 -8.03 16.20 4.12
N SER A 110 -9.35 16.18 4.00
CA SER A 110 -10.18 17.26 4.59
C SER A 110 -11.39 16.77 5.35
N SER A 111 -11.55 15.45 5.49
CA SER A 111 -12.61 14.89 6.30
C SER A 111 -12.19 13.50 6.73
N ILE A 112 -12.16 13.26 8.04
CA ILE A 112 -12.40 11.92 8.60
C ILE A 112 -13.82 11.55 8.15
N VAL A 113 -13.94 11.14 6.88
CA VAL A 113 -15.17 10.55 6.36
C VAL A 113 -15.16 9.15 6.90
N ARG A 114 -16.14 8.84 7.75
CA ARG A 114 -16.47 7.49 8.20
C ARG A 114 -16.17 6.48 7.10
N LEU A 115 -15.28 5.54 7.41
CA LEU A 115 -14.78 4.46 6.56
C LEU A 115 -15.88 3.51 6.04
N ASP A 116 -17.15 3.67 6.45
CA ASP A 116 -18.21 2.70 6.20
C ASP A 116 -18.74 2.65 4.75
N ASN A 117 -18.83 3.77 4.03
CA ASN A 117 -19.52 3.77 2.72
C ASN A 117 -18.58 3.86 1.51
N ALA A 118 -17.55 4.70 1.55
CA ALA A 118 -16.65 4.86 0.41
C ALA A 118 -15.77 3.62 0.18
N CYS A 119 -15.32 2.97 1.27
CA CYS A 119 -14.55 1.74 1.17
C CYS A 119 -15.45 0.58 0.70
N ARG A 120 -16.68 0.49 1.21
CA ARG A 120 -17.66 -0.56 0.86
C ARG A 120 -18.06 -0.52 -0.61
N THR A 121 -18.51 0.61 -1.13
CA THR A 121 -18.90 0.74 -2.54
C THR A 121 -17.73 0.47 -3.48
N TYR A 122 -16.53 0.94 -3.14
CA TYR A 122 -15.36 0.79 -3.99
C TYR A 122 -14.77 -0.62 -3.95
N CYS A 123 -14.67 -1.23 -2.76
CA CYS A 123 -14.24 -2.61 -2.60
C CYS A 123 -15.22 -3.57 -3.30
N GLN A 124 -16.52 -3.31 -3.19
CA GLN A 124 -17.58 -4.06 -3.87
C GLN A 124 -17.50 -3.91 -5.40
N THR A 125 -17.29 -2.69 -5.92
CA THR A 125 -17.13 -2.48 -7.37
C THR A 125 -15.85 -3.14 -7.92
N CYS A 126 -14.75 -3.11 -7.17
CA CYS A 126 -13.50 -3.80 -7.55
C CYS A 126 -13.64 -5.33 -7.50
N TYR A 127 -14.29 -5.84 -6.45
CA TYR A 127 -14.59 -7.27 -6.29
C TYR A 127 -15.47 -7.77 -7.45
N GLU A 128 -16.57 -7.07 -7.75
CA GLU A 128 -17.50 -7.43 -8.83
C GLU A 128 -16.83 -7.38 -10.22
N ARG A 129 -15.90 -6.45 -10.47
CA ARG A 129 -15.17 -6.38 -11.74
C ARG A 129 -14.20 -7.54 -11.96
N ARG A 130 -13.50 -7.98 -10.92
CA ARG A 130 -12.52 -9.08 -11.04
C ARG A 130 -13.20 -10.45 -11.06
N PHE A 131 -14.22 -10.66 -10.24
CA PHE A 131 -14.97 -11.93 -10.20
C PHE A 131 -15.76 -12.21 -11.49
N ASN A 132 -16.22 -11.17 -12.20
CA ASN A 132 -16.92 -11.33 -13.49
C ASN A 132 -15.98 -11.41 -14.71
N GLN A 133 -14.67 -11.22 -14.54
CA GLN A 133 -13.68 -11.43 -15.62
C GLN A 133 -13.08 -12.85 -15.62
N GLU A 134 -13.27 -13.61 -14.53
CA GLU A 134 -12.80 -15.00 -14.38
C GLU A 134 -13.90 -16.05 -14.64
N LYS A 135 -15.04 -15.64 -15.23
CA LYS A 135 -16.10 -16.52 -15.76
C LYS A 135 -16.17 -16.46 -17.28
#